data_AF-A0A166NZC5-F1
#
_entry.id   AF-A0A166NZC5-F1
#
_cell.length_a   1.000
_cell.length_b   1.000
_cell.length_c   1.000
_cell.angle_alpha   90.00
_cell.angle_beta   90.00
_cell.angle_gamma   90.00
#
_symmetry.space_group_name_H-M   'P 1'
#
loop_
_entity.id
_entity.type
_entity.pdbx_description
1 polymer ?
#
loop_
_entity_poly.entity_id
_entity_poly.type
_entity_poly.pdbx_seq_one_letter_code
_entity_poly.pdbx_strand_id
1 'polypeptide(L)'
;MAVSTKTNTIVPSNPASGHAFVPSFGIIKPKALCHIVLRTKPENYERMVKWYVDFVGGWTTHAAKTITFIGYDEEHHRIGIVPRADAVSRPTDNCPIVGLGHVAFGYNNLAELATCYEQKKEAGIRPVWTVNHGPTTSLYYKDPDGNEVETQVDNFDTVEETIAFMEGPEFDENPMGVDFDPDEFVRRVHSGEDERSIKKRPNIGARSTR
;
A
#
# COMPACT_ATOMS: atom_id res chain seq x y z
N MET A 1 15.65 -38.34 -1.94
CA MET A 1 14.32 -38.26 -1.31
C MET A 1 13.72 -36.92 -1.67
N ALA A 2 12.61 -36.89 -2.42
CA ALA A 2 11.93 -35.66 -2.76
C ALA A 2 11.03 -35.24 -1.59
N VAL A 3 11.31 -34.10 -0.98
CA VAL A 3 10.43 -33.50 0.03
C VAL A 3 9.27 -32.87 -0.71
N SER A 4 8.10 -33.52 -0.63
CA SER A 4 6.83 -32.98 -1.09
C SER A 4 6.44 -31.83 -0.17
N THR A 5 6.74 -30.60 -0.57
CA THR A 5 6.15 -29.41 0.05
C THR A 5 4.73 -29.28 -0.51
N LYS A 6 3.75 -29.81 0.22
CA LYS A 6 2.35 -29.43 0.01
C LYS A 6 2.25 -27.93 0.31
N THR A 7 2.30 -27.10 -0.72
CA THR A 7 1.89 -25.70 -0.61
C THR A 7 0.38 -25.71 -0.40
N ASN A 8 -0.05 -25.58 0.86
CA ASN A 8 -1.44 -25.21 1.16
C ASN A 8 -1.72 -23.92 0.40
N THR A 9 -2.41 -24.04 -0.72
CA THR A 9 -2.84 -22.88 -1.49
C THR A 9 -4.14 -22.49 -0.82
N ILE A 10 -4.13 -21.35 -0.11
CA ILE A 10 -5.34 -20.73 0.40
C ILE A 10 -6.11 -20.30 -0.84
N VAL A 11 -7.06 -21.12 -1.26
CA VAL A 11 -8.07 -20.74 -2.24
C VAL A 11 -9.30 -20.41 -1.41
N PRO A 12 -9.74 -19.14 -1.36
CA PRO A 12 -10.97 -18.79 -0.68
C PRO A 12 -12.12 -19.63 -1.21
N SER A 13 -12.97 -20.14 -0.33
CA SER A 13 -14.20 -20.81 -0.73
C SER A 13 -15.17 -19.77 -1.26
N ASN A 14 -15.33 -19.74 -2.59
CA ASN A 14 -16.39 -19.12 -3.39
C ASN A 14 -17.40 -18.21 -2.64
N PRO A 15 -17.36 -16.88 -2.82
CA PRO A 15 -18.35 -16.00 -2.21
C PRO A 15 -19.73 -16.15 -2.88
N ALA A 16 -20.78 -15.93 -2.10
CA ALA A 16 -22.20 -15.99 -2.50
C ALA A 16 -22.64 -14.90 -3.51
N SER A 17 -21.69 -14.15 -4.08
CA SER A 17 -21.93 -12.93 -4.85
C SER A 17 -21.64 -13.09 -6.34
N GLY A 18 -22.37 -13.95 -7.06
CA GLY A 18 -22.64 -13.90 -8.51
C GLY A 18 -21.50 -13.82 -9.56
N HIS A 19 -20.25 -13.63 -9.15
CA HIS A 19 -19.07 -13.44 -9.99
C HIS A 19 -17.94 -14.31 -9.43
N ALA A 20 -18.06 -15.62 -9.60
CA ALA A 20 -17.03 -16.56 -9.18
C ALA A 20 -15.81 -16.44 -10.11
N PHE A 21 -14.73 -15.83 -9.63
CA PHE A 21 -13.43 -15.89 -10.30
C PHE A 21 -12.85 -17.29 -10.10
N VAL A 22 -12.78 -18.07 -11.18
CA VAL A 22 -12.19 -19.42 -11.15
C VAL A 22 -10.66 -19.28 -11.12
N PRO A 23 -9.94 -19.91 -10.16
CA PRO A 23 -8.49 -19.94 -10.17
C PRO A 23 -7.96 -20.45 -11.52
N SER A 24 -6.97 -19.76 -12.09
CA SER A 24 -6.34 -20.24 -13.31
C SER A 24 -5.49 -21.48 -13.02
N PHE A 25 -5.94 -22.65 -13.49
CA PHE A 25 -5.20 -23.90 -13.34
C PHE A 25 -4.06 -23.99 -14.35
N GLY A 26 -2.88 -24.42 -13.89
CA GLY A 26 -1.72 -24.67 -14.76
C GLY A 26 -0.86 -23.46 -15.09
N ILE A 27 -1.19 -22.26 -14.58
CA ILE A 27 -0.31 -21.09 -14.68
C ILE A 27 0.68 -21.09 -13.51
N ILE A 28 1.97 -20.99 -13.82
CA ILE A 28 3.04 -20.87 -12.82
C ILE A 28 2.99 -19.47 -12.20
N LYS A 29 3.03 -19.41 -10.86
CA LYS A 29 3.01 -18.15 -10.11
C LYS A 29 4.36 -17.43 -10.22
N PRO A 30 4.41 -16.10 -10.34
CA PRO A 30 5.66 -15.36 -10.21
C PRO A 30 6.24 -15.53 -8.80
N LYS A 31 7.56 -15.46 -8.67
CA LYS A 31 8.24 -15.53 -7.36
C LYS A 31 8.03 -14.26 -6.53
N ALA A 32 8.01 -13.10 -7.18
CA ALA A 32 7.90 -11.79 -6.56
C ALA A 32 7.42 -10.74 -7.58
N LEU A 33 6.90 -9.62 -7.06
CA LEU A 33 6.85 -8.37 -7.80
C LEU A 33 8.24 -7.72 -7.73
N CYS A 34 8.99 -7.70 -8.83
CA CYS A 34 10.35 -7.15 -8.81
C CYS A 34 10.35 -5.62 -8.67
N HIS A 35 9.71 -4.91 -9.59
CA HIS A 35 9.72 -3.44 -9.58
C HIS A 35 8.53 -2.82 -10.30
N ILE A 36 8.31 -1.54 -10.01
CA ILE A 36 7.44 -0.64 -10.78
C ILE A 36 8.29 0.44 -11.47
N VAL A 37 7.77 1.00 -12.56
CA VAL A 37 8.40 2.15 -13.22
C VAL A 37 7.37 3.26 -13.36
N LEU A 38 7.74 4.44 -12.86
CA LEU A 38 6.95 5.65 -12.94
C LEU A 38 7.56 6.59 -13.98
N ARG A 39 6.68 7.21 -14.76
CA ARG A 39 7.04 8.25 -15.72
C ARG A 39 6.68 9.58 -15.12
N THR A 40 7.58 10.54 -15.23
CA THR A 40 7.41 11.91 -14.77
C THR A 40 7.84 12.89 -15.85
N LYS A 41 7.40 14.14 -15.76
CA LYS A 41 7.94 15.18 -16.64
C LYS A 41 9.36 15.57 -16.21
N PRO A 42 10.24 16.00 -17.15
CA PRO A 42 11.62 16.34 -16.82
C PRO A 42 11.77 17.34 -15.67
N GLU A 43 10.86 18.30 -15.54
CA GLU A 43 10.85 19.31 -14.47
C GLU A 43 10.55 18.74 -13.06
N ASN A 44 9.87 17.60 -12.96
CA ASN A 44 9.55 16.93 -11.69
C ASN A 44 10.53 15.80 -11.36
N TYR A 45 11.46 15.45 -12.25
CA TYR A 45 12.31 14.28 -12.14
C TYR A 45 13.08 14.19 -10.82
N GLU A 46 13.84 15.22 -10.47
CA GLU A 46 14.64 15.23 -9.24
C GLU A 46 13.76 15.19 -7.98
N ARG A 47 12.57 15.83 -8.04
CA ARG A 47 11.60 15.82 -6.94
C ARG A 47 11.02 14.42 -6.75
N MET A 48 10.70 13.72 -7.82
CA MET A 48 10.20 12.35 -7.79
C MET A 48 11.25 11.38 -7.24
N VAL A 49 12.50 11.48 -7.71
CA VAL A 49 13.60 10.65 -7.20
C VAL A 49 13.78 10.88 -5.70
N LYS A 50 13.92 12.14 -5.26
CA LYS A 50 14.09 12.46 -3.84
C LYS A 50 12.90 11.97 -3.02
N TRP A 51 11.68 12.22 -3.47
CA TRP A 51 10.47 11.84 -2.76
C TRP A 51 10.43 10.32 -2.55
N TYR A 52 10.69 9.51 -3.57
CA TYR A 52 10.67 8.06 -3.42
C TYR A 52 11.82 7.52 -2.57
N VAL A 53 13.03 8.09 -2.67
CA VAL A 53 14.15 7.73 -1.80
C VAL A 53 13.79 7.98 -0.32
N ASP A 54 13.29 9.17 0.00
CA ASP A 54 12.87 9.52 1.36
C ASP A 54 11.68 8.66 1.82
N PHE A 55 10.70 8.44 0.95
CA PHE A 55 9.47 7.75 1.27
C PHE A 55 9.70 6.30 1.68
N VAL A 56 10.53 5.56 0.94
CA VAL A 56 10.83 4.15 1.22
C VAL A 56 12.04 3.95 2.12
N GLY A 57 12.70 5.04 2.56
CA GLY A 57 13.97 4.96 3.29
C GLY A 57 15.08 4.27 2.49
N GLY A 58 15.06 4.44 1.16
CA GLY A 58 15.88 3.69 0.22
C GLY A 58 17.16 4.40 -0.20
N TRP A 59 17.77 3.89 -1.27
CA TRP A 59 18.95 4.47 -1.91
C TRP A 59 18.88 4.32 -3.43
N THR A 60 19.59 5.19 -4.15
CA THR A 60 19.73 5.06 -5.60
C THR A 60 20.75 3.99 -5.94
N THR A 61 20.35 2.94 -6.64
CA THR A 61 21.27 1.89 -7.14
C THR A 61 21.91 2.27 -8.48
N HIS A 62 21.23 3.11 -9.25
CA HIS A 62 21.75 3.74 -10.45
C HIS A 62 21.09 5.10 -10.66
N ALA A 63 21.86 6.09 -11.09
CA ALA A 63 21.35 7.42 -11.42
C ALA A 63 21.93 7.88 -12.77
N ALA A 64 21.05 8.13 -13.74
CA ALA A 64 21.38 8.73 -15.03
C ALA A 64 20.34 9.80 -15.40
N LYS A 65 20.65 10.61 -16.41
CA LYS A 65 19.71 11.65 -16.92
C LYS A 65 18.44 11.07 -17.53
N THR A 66 18.45 9.79 -17.90
CA THR A 66 17.35 9.12 -18.60
C THR A 66 16.56 8.17 -17.71
N ILE A 67 17.10 7.79 -16.54
CA ILE A 67 16.45 6.89 -15.59
C ILE A 67 17.21 6.87 -14.26
N THR A 68 16.49 6.75 -13.16
CA THR A 68 17.03 6.44 -11.83
C THR A 68 16.35 5.21 -11.27
N PHE A 69 17.14 4.33 -10.67
CA PHE A 69 16.68 3.12 -9.98
C PHE A 69 16.86 3.28 -8.47
N ILE A 70 15.81 2.92 -7.71
CA ILE A 70 15.73 3.05 -6.25
C ILE A 70 15.49 1.66 -5.65
N GLY A 71 16.36 1.26 -4.73
CA GLY A 71 16.23 0.05 -3.92
C GLY A 71 16.01 0.40 -2.44
N TYR A 72 15.41 -0.53 -1.70
CA TYR A 72 15.26 -0.44 -0.24
C TYR A 72 15.39 -1.80 0.47
N ASP A 73 15.59 -2.87 -0.28
CA ASP A 73 15.72 -4.24 0.21
C ASP A 73 16.74 -5.03 -0.64
N GLU A 74 16.64 -6.36 -0.69
CA GLU A 74 17.56 -7.24 -1.40
C GLU A 74 17.47 -7.17 -2.95
N GLU A 75 16.40 -6.60 -3.51
CA GLU A 75 16.26 -6.47 -4.96
C GLU A 75 17.09 -5.30 -5.49
N HIS A 76 17.66 -5.44 -6.69
CA HIS A 76 18.56 -4.41 -7.24
C HIS A 76 17.87 -3.04 -7.43
N HIS A 77 16.54 -3.03 -7.55
CA HIS A 77 15.67 -1.87 -7.39
C HIS A 77 14.21 -2.31 -7.32
N ARG A 78 13.39 -1.56 -6.59
CA ARG A 78 11.94 -1.73 -6.51
C ARG A 78 11.19 -0.66 -7.29
N ILE A 79 11.81 0.51 -7.51
CA ILE A 79 11.20 1.64 -8.21
C ILE A 79 12.17 2.19 -9.25
N GLY A 80 11.69 2.38 -10.48
CA GLY A 80 12.37 3.15 -11.53
C GLY A 80 11.65 4.47 -11.81
N ILE A 81 12.38 5.57 -11.92
CA ILE A 81 11.85 6.89 -12.30
C ILE A 81 12.40 7.27 -13.67
N VAL A 82 11.52 7.57 -14.63
CA VAL A 82 11.89 7.91 -16.01
C VAL A 82 11.33 9.29 -16.39
N PRO A 83 12.19 10.27 -16.73
CA PRO A 83 11.73 11.55 -17.26
C PRO A 83 11.28 11.41 -18.72
N ARG A 84 10.08 11.90 -19.02
CA ARG A 84 9.41 11.84 -20.33
C ARG A 84 8.83 13.20 -20.69
N ALA A 85 9.40 13.84 -21.72
CA ALA A 85 8.91 15.13 -22.20
C ALA A 85 7.51 15.04 -22.84
N ASP A 86 7.11 13.86 -23.30
CA ASP A 86 5.79 13.56 -23.88
C ASP A 86 4.79 13.00 -22.85
N ALA A 87 5.15 12.93 -21.56
CA ALA A 87 4.21 12.49 -20.54
C ALA A 87 3.08 13.52 -20.35
N VAL A 88 1.86 13.01 -20.20
CA VAL A 88 0.69 13.80 -19.85
C VAL A 88 0.52 13.75 -18.33
N SER A 89 0.39 14.92 -17.72
CA SER A 89 0.17 15.04 -16.28
C SER A 89 -1.17 14.41 -15.88
N ARG A 90 -1.21 13.76 -14.70
CA ARG A 90 -2.45 13.29 -14.10
C ARG A 90 -3.41 14.48 -13.88
N PRO A 91 -4.72 14.34 -14.19
CA PRO A 91 -5.71 15.36 -13.85
C PRO A 91 -5.69 15.69 -12.35
N THR A 92 -5.85 16.96 -12.01
CA THR A 92 -5.80 17.46 -10.62
C THR A 92 -7.18 17.68 -10.01
N ASP A 93 -8.25 17.43 -10.75
CA ASP A 93 -9.65 17.62 -10.37
C ASP A 93 -10.21 16.49 -9.46
N ASN A 94 -9.34 15.63 -8.95
CA ASN A 94 -9.69 14.42 -8.18
C ASN A 94 -10.69 13.49 -8.91
N CYS A 95 -10.76 13.56 -10.23
CA CYS A 95 -11.55 12.61 -11.01
C CYS A 95 -10.86 11.23 -10.99
N PRO A 96 -11.62 10.13 -10.77
CA PRO A 96 -11.09 8.78 -10.94
C PRO A 96 -10.56 8.60 -12.37
N ILE A 97 -9.28 8.21 -12.50
CA ILE A 97 -8.69 7.90 -13.79
C ILE A 97 -8.45 6.40 -13.96
N VAL A 98 -8.52 5.93 -15.20
CA VAL A 98 -8.12 4.57 -15.56
C VAL A 98 -6.61 4.40 -15.39
N GLY A 99 -6.19 3.21 -14.95
CA GLY A 99 -4.78 2.84 -14.80
C GLY A 99 -4.42 2.38 -13.39
N LEU A 100 -3.16 2.61 -12.99
CA LEU A 100 -2.66 2.28 -11.66
C LEU A 100 -3.31 3.19 -10.61
N GLY A 101 -4.05 2.57 -9.67
CA GLY A 101 -4.69 3.25 -8.55
C GLY A 101 -3.65 3.76 -7.55
N HIS A 102 -2.99 2.83 -6.86
CA HIS A 102 -1.91 3.12 -5.92
C HIS A 102 -0.91 1.95 -5.85
N VAL A 103 0.17 2.16 -5.11
CA VAL A 103 1.12 1.10 -4.72
C VAL A 103 1.24 1.11 -3.20
N ALA A 104 1.10 -0.06 -2.58
CA ALA A 104 1.13 -0.21 -1.12
C ALA A 104 2.45 -0.85 -0.64
N PHE A 105 2.95 -0.35 0.48
CA PHE A 105 4.11 -0.88 1.21
C PHE A 105 3.66 -1.31 2.61
N GLY A 106 3.86 -2.59 2.91
CA GLY A 106 3.52 -3.17 4.22
C GLY A 106 4.65 -3.00 5.23
N TYR A 107 4.28 -2.73 6.47
CA TYR A 107 5.14 -2.77 7.66
C TYR A 107 4.76 -3.94 8.56
N ASN A 108 5.68 -4.40 9.40
CA ASN A 108 5.48 -5.62 10.18
C ASN A 108 4.47 -5.45 11.32
N ASN A 109 4.37 -4.25 11.89
CA ASN A 109 3.57 -3.96 13.07
C ASN A 109 3.20 -2.47 13.17
N LEU A 110 2.35 -2.11 14.14
CA LEU A 110 1.91 -0.74 14.33
C LEU A 110 3.04 0.20 14.76
N ALA A 111 4.04 -0.30 15.51
CA ALA A 111 5.18 0.51 15.94
C ALA A 111 6.05 0.96 14.77
N GLU A 112 6.33 0.07 13.82
CA GLU A 112 7.02 0.42 12.57
C GLU A 112 6.20 1.40 11.73
N LEU A 113 4.89 1.19 11.59
CA LEU A 113 4.01 2.09 10.83
C LEU A 113 3.94 3.48 11.47
N ALA A 114 3.84 3.57 12.80
CA ALA A 114 3.86 4.82 13.56
C ALA A 114 5.19 5.56 13.37
N THR A 115 6.32 4.85 13.54
CA THR A 115 7.66 5.41 13.32
C THR A 115 7.83 5.91 11.87
N CYS A 116 7.36 5.12 10.91
CA CYS A 116 7.36 5.47 9.49
C CYS A 116 6.58 6.77 9.22
N TYR A 117 5.40 6.92 9.82
CA TYR A 117 4.60 8.14 9.69
C TYR A 117 5.32 9.35 10.31
N GLU A 118 5.89 9.22 11.51
CA GLU A 118 6.62 10.30 12.18
C GLU A 118 7.81 10.77 11.33
N GLN A 119 8.63 9.84 10.81
CA GLN A 119 9.77 10.15 9.94
C GLN A 119 9.35 10.82 8.63
N LYS A 120 8.28 10.34 8.00
CA LYS A 120 7.72 10.97 6.79
C LYS A 120 7.21 12.39 7.08
N LYS A 121 6.52 12.58 8.21
CA LYS A 121 6.03 13.88 8.66
C LYS A 121 7.18 14.87 8.88
N GLU A 122 8.29 14.43 9.47
CA GLU A 122 9.51 15.23 9.64
C GLU A 122 10.15 15.61 8.28
N ALA A 123 10.11 14.71 7.30
CA ALA A 123 10.54 14.97 5.93
C ALA A 123 9.56 15.85 5.12
N GLY A 124 8.45 16.31 5.71
CA GLY A 124 7.42 17.10 5.05
C GLY A 124 6.47 16.30 4.16
N ILE A 125 6.51 14.96 4.24
CA ILE A 125 5.62 14.05 3.51
C ILE A 125 4.46 13.68 4.42
N ARG A 126 3.26 14.21 4.11
CA ARG A 126 2.06 14.01 4.92
C ARG A 126 1.02 13.16 4.19
N PRO A 127 0.28 12.31 4.90
CA PRO A 127 -0.79 11.55 4.29
C PRO A 127 -1.90 12.49 3.82
N VAL A 128 -2.51 12.15 2.69
CA VAL A 128 -3.74 12.79 2.19
C VAL A 128 -4.99 12.06 2.68
N TRP A 129 -4.84 10.82 3.19
CA TRP A 129 -5.92 10.01 3.74
C TRP A 129 -5.35 8.98 4.71
N THR A 130 -6.05 8.77 5.81
CA THR A 130 -5.70 7.82 6.86
C THR A 130 -6.96 7.07 7.22
N VAL A 131 -6.92 5.74 7.08
CA VAL A 131 -8.13 4.92 7.13
C VAL A 131 -7.81 3.54 7.68
N ASN A 132 -8.67 3.07 8.59
CA ASN A 132 -8.72 1.68 8.98
C ASN A 132 -9.74 0.99 8.09
N HIS A 133 -9.25 0.25 7.09
CA HIS A 133 -10.08 -0.49 6.14
C HIS A 133 -10.79 -1.66 6.81
N GLY A 134 -10.26 -2.17 7.92
CA GLY A 134 -10.70 -3.42 8.53
C GLY A 134 -9.62 -4.48 8.37
N PRO A 135 -9.32 -4.96 7.14
CA PRO A 135 -8.15 -5.82 6.92
C PRO A 135 -6.82 -5.13 7.21
N THR A 136 -6.73 -3.81 7.00
CA THR A 136 -5.48 -3.04 7.14
C THR A 136 -5.70 -1.70 7.84
N THR A 137 -4.66 -1.22 8.53
CA THR A 137 -4.53 0.16 8.98
C THR A 137 -3.61 0.89 8.01
N SER A 138 -4.13 1.91 7.32
CA SER A 138 -3.51 2.46 6.11
C SER A 138 -3.37 3.97 6.14
N LEU A 139 -2.25 4.47 5.58
CA LEU A 139 -1.99 5.88 5.34
C LEU A 139 -1.62 6.06 3.85
N TYR A 140 -2.39 6.86 3.13
CA TYR A 140 -2.17 7.19 1.72
C TYR A 140 -1.52 8.55 1.57
N TYR A 141 -0.55 8.63 0.68
CA TYR A 141 0.23 9.82 0.32
C TYR A 141 0.09 10.09 -1.17
N LYS A 142 0.47 11.30 -1.60
CA LYS A 142 0.63 11.63 -3.01
C LYS A 142 2.09 11.99 -3.29
N ASP A 143 2.65 11.37 -4.32
CA ASP A 143 3.94 11.77 -4.85
C ASP A 143 3.83 13.13 -5.58
N PRO A 144 4.95 13.74 -6.02
CA PRO A 144 4.94 15.03 -6.73
C PRO A 144 4.10 15.07 -8.02
N ASP A 145 3.79 13.92 -8.64
CA ASP A 145 2.94 13.81 -9.82
C ASP A 145 1.49 13.42 -9.49
N GLY A 146 1.18 13.22 -8.21
CA GLY A 146 -0.15 12.88 -7.71
C GLY A 146 -0.48 11.39 -7.76
N ASN A 147 0.49 10.50 -7.96
CA ASN A 147 0.28 9.06 -7.78
C ASN A 147 0.06 8.75 -6.31
N GLU A 148 -0.93 7.90 -6.02
CA GLU A 148 -1.20 7.49 -4.64
C GLU A 148 -0.25 6.37 -4.22
N VAL A 149 0.30 6.52 -3.02
CA VAL A 149 1.21 5.55 -2.41
C VAL A 149 0.74 5.28 -1.00
N GLU A 150 0.64 4.02 -0.63
CA GLU A 150 0.10 3.57 0.65
C GLU A 150 1.21 2.98 1.53
N THR A 151 1.16 3.29 2.82
CA THR A 151 1.82 2.50 3.86
C THR A 151 0.77 1.83 4.71
N GLN A 152 0.90 0.53 4.96
CA GLN A 152 -0.09 -0.22 5.72
C GLN A 152 0.54 -1.22 6.70
N VAL A 153 -0.29 -1.72 7.61
CA VAL A 153 -0.05 -2.96 8.37
C VAL A 153 -1.33 -3.78 8.37
N ASP A 154 -1.19 -5.10 8.36
CA ASP A 154 -2.33 -6.02 8.47
C ASP A 154 -2.92 -6.00 9.89
N ASN A 155 -4.24 -5.96 9.98
CA ASN A 155 -4.97 -5.91 11.25
C ASN A 155 -5.22 -7.31 11.86
N PHE A 156 -4.98 -8.38 11.09
CA PHE A 156 -5.13 -9.76 11.52
C PHE A 156 -3.77 -10.48 11.52
N ASP A 157 -3.65 -11.56 12.30
CA ASP A 157 -2.41 -12.32 12.43
C ASP A 157 -2.20 -13.25 11.23
N THR A 158 -3.28 -13.59 10.51
CA THR A 158 -3.24 -14.51 9.37
C THR A 158 -3.98 -13.97 8.14
N VAL A 159 -3.55 -14.43 6.96
CA VAL A 159 -4.21 -14.11 5.69
C VAL A 159 -5.61 -14.71 5.65
N GLU A 160 -5.81 -15.89 6.24
CA GLU A 160 -7.10 -16.56 6.33
C GLU A 160 -8.12 -15.75 7.15
N GLU A 161 -7.73 -15.21 8.31
CA GLU A 161 -8.59 -14.33 9.09
C GLU A 161 -8.92 -13.04 8.35
N THR A 162 -7.94 -12.47 7.64
CA THR A 162 -8.13 -11.28 6.80
C THR A 162 -9.16 -11.54 5.70
N ILE A 163 -9.03 -12.66 4.97
CA ILE A 163 -9.98 -13.06 3.93
C ILE A 163 -11.36 -13.32 4.52
N ALA A 164 -11.44 -14.02 5.66
CA ALA A 164 -12.72 -14.29 6.33
C ALA A 164 -13.44 -13.00 6.76
N PHE A 165 -12.70 -11.98 7.21
CA PHE A 165 -13.26 -10.65 7.48
C PHE A 165 -13.78 -9.98 6.20
N MET A 166 -13.00 -10.03 5.12
CA MET A 166 -13.35 -9.43 3.83
C MET A 166 -14.57 -10.11 3.16
N GLU A 167 -14.80 -11.40 3.40
CA GLU A 167 -15.99 -12.14 2.96
C GLU A 167 -17.20 -11.94 3.89
N GLY A 168 -17.01 -11.22 5.00
CA GLY A 168 -18.01 -11.02 6.03
C GLY A 168 -18.92 -9.81 5.78
N PRO A 169 -20.09 -9.78 6.45
CA PRO A 169 -21.09 -8.72 6.25
C PRO A 169 -20.60 -7.33 6.68
N GLU A 170 -19.63 -7.26 7.60
CA GLU A 170 -19.07 -5.98 8.05
C GLU A 170 -18.23 -5.30 6.96
N PHE A 171 -17.53 -6.09 6.13
CA PHE A 171 -16.77 -5.56 5.01
C PHE A 171 -17.67 -5.26 3.81
N ASP A 172 -18.71 -6.09 3.58
CA ASP A 172 -19.73 -5.80 2.56
C ASP A 172 -20.47 -4.48 2.83
N GLU A 173 -20.80 -4.18 4.10
CA GLU A 173 -21.46 -2.93 4.49
C GLU A 173 -20.55 -1.71 4.28
N ASN A 174 -19.27 -1.84 4.64
CA ASN A 174 -18.30 -0.76 4.55
C ASN A 174 -16.94 -1.29 4.07
N PRO A 175 -16.71 -1.37 2.75
CA PRO A 175 -15.40 -1.75 2.22
C PRO A 175 -14.39 -0.59 2.25
N MET A 176 -14.87 0.65 2.47
CA MET A 176 -14.05 1.86 2.43
C MET A 176 -13.28 2.13 3.72
N GLY A 177 -13.74 1.62 4.85
CA GLY A 177 -13.14 1.82 6.16
C GLY A 177 -13.55 3.09 6.90
N VAL A 178 -12.87 3.31 8.02
CA VAL A 178 -13.13 4.42 8.96
C VAL A 178 -11.89 5.27 9.07
N ASP A 179 -12.05 6.58 8.85
CA ASP A 179 -10.94 7.52 8.95
C ASP A 179 -10.43 7.61 10.39
N PHE A 180 -9.13 7.79 10.56
CA PHE A 180 -8.51 7.99 11.87
C PHE A 180 -7.52 9.15 11.83
N ASP A 181 -7.29 9.80 12.96
CA ASP A 181 -6.24 10.82 13.08
C ASP A 181 -4.87 10.14 13.28
N PRO A 182 -3.88 10.38 12.40
CA PRO A 182 -2.60 9.70 12.49
C PRO A 182 -1.75 10.10 13.70
N ASP A 183 -1.92 11.33 14.23
CA ASP A 183 -1.22 11.76 15.44
C ASP A 183 -1.80 11.08 16.68
N GLU A 184 -3.12 10.88 16.73
CA GLU A 184 -3.78 10.08 17.77
C GLU A 184 -3.41 8.59 17.67
N PHE A 185 -3.33 8.04 16.45
CA PHE A 185 -2.83 6.69 16.23
C PHE A 185 -1.43 6.49 16.82
N VAL A 186 -0.48 7.37 16.49
CA VAL A 186 0.88 7.36 17.05
C VAL A 186 0.85 7.44 18.58
N ARG A 187 0.05 8.35 19.14
CA ARG A 187 -0.09 8.50 20.59
C ARG A 187 -0.55 7.20 21.26
N ARG A 188 -1.52 6.50 20.68
CA ARG A 188 -2.03 5.21 21.18
C ARG A 188 -0.95 4.14 21.13
N VAL A 189 -0.21 4.02 20.01
CA VAL A 189 0.90 3.08 19.87
C VAL A 189 1.98 3.32 20.93
N HIS A 190 2.45 4.57 21.07
CA HIS A 190 3.48 4.91 22.06
C HIS A 190 3.03 4.76 23.50
N SER A 191 1.72 4.81 23.77
CA SER A 191 1.18 4.57 25.12
C SER A 191 1.24 3.10 25.56
N GLY A 192 1.53 2.17 24.64
CA GLY A 192 1.50 0.73 24.92
C GLY A 192 0.09 0.16 25.02
N GLU A 193 -0.90 0.84 24.42
CA GLU A 193 -2.25 0.29 24.27
C GLU A 193 -2.21 -1.03 23.47
N ASP A 194 -3.06 -1.99 23.83
CA ASP A 194 -3.12 -3.29 23.15
C ASP A 194 -3.36 -3.11 21.64
N GLU A 195 -2.46 -3.64 20.82
CA GLU A 195 -2.51 -3.49 19.37
C GLU A 195 -3.84 -3.97 18.79
N ARG A 196 -4.46 -5.00 19.39
CA ARG A 196 -5.78 -5.50 18.95
C ARG A 196 -6.87 -4.43 19.09
N SER A 197 -6.77 -3.59 20.12
CA SER A 197 -7.70 -2.47 20.33
C SER A 197 -7.46 -1.34 19.33
N ILE A 198 -6.20 -1.10 18.93
CA ILE A 198 -5.85 -0.09 17.91
C ILE A 198 -6.28 -0.57 16.51
N LYS A 199 -6.01 -1.82 16.17
CA LYS A 199 -6.33 -2.46 14.87
C LYS A 199 -7.83 -2.64 14.64
N LYS A 200 -8.63 -2.79 15.70
CA LYS A 200 -10.08 -3.00 15.57
C LYS A 200 -10.74 -1.78 14.92
N ARG A 201 -11.30 -2.00 13.72
CA ARG A 201 -12.06 -0.98 13.00
C ARG A 201 -13.35 -0.64 13.78
N PRO A 202 -13.65 0.65 14.01
CA PRO A 202 -14.95 1.06 14.52
C PRO A 202 -16.07 0.74 13.53
N ASN A 203 -17.25 0.36 14.01
CA ASN A 203 -18.42 0.23 13.14
C ASN A 203 -19.17 1.58 13.08
N ILE A 204 -19.20 2.19 11.88
CA ILE A 204 -19.91 3.45 11.59
C ILE A 204 -21.08 3.26 10.61
N GLY A 205 -21.45 2.01 10.31
CA GLY A 205 -22.36 1.65 9.23
C GLY A 205 -21.74 1.83 7.84
N ALA A 206 -22.62 1.90 6.83
CA ALA A 206 -22.24 1.86 5.43
C ALA A 206 -21.44 3.07 4.94
N ARG A 207 -20.38 2.81 4.17
CA ARG A 207 -19.59 3.82 3.46
C ARG A 207 -19.07 3.25 2.14
N SER A 208 -19.33 3.95 1.04
CA SER A 208 -18.99 3.52 -0.32
C SER A 208 -18.04 4.46 -1.07
N THR A 209 -17.71 5.62 -0.48
CA THR A 209 -16.73 6.56 -1.03
C THR A 209 -15.79 7.06 0.05
N ARG A 210 -14.62 7.56 -0.38
CA ARG A 210 -13.73 8.37 0.47
C ARG A 210 -14.44 9.65 0.88
#